data_AF-A0A9E4EJG9-F1
#
_entry.id   AF-A0A9E4EJG9-F1
#
_cell.length_a   1.000
_cell.length_b   1.000
_cell.length_c   1.000
_cell.angle_alpha   90.00
_cell.angle_beta   90.00
_cell.angle_gamma   90.00
#
_symmetry.space_group_name_H-M   'P 1'
#
loop_
_entity.id
_entity.type
_entity.pdbx_description
1 polymer ?
#
loop_
_entity_poly.entity_id
_entity_poly.type
_entity_poly.pdbx_seq_one_letter_code
_entity_poly.pdbx_strand_id
1 'polypeptide(L)'
;MSDDLNGNRYFPRRTTLPRTQDNLRLHIGLFLATVYTTTVAGVFMSPQFASMPDSWHILVDPRYLVYGLPFSATLLIILGIHEMGHYVTSRRWGVRASLPYFIPFPSFIGTLGAVIKLRSQIPNRRALIDIGASGPIAGFVMSVIALSAGLHISEVIEVRDIPEGALTLGDSLLSGWLGTSVIGDLPEGYDVMLHPVAFAGWLGLFVTVLNLLPMGQFDGGHIVYAIFGGKHRLISRATMVGLALMWLLAPPYHWWDAQSMFRAWYDSRWIGWLVWLGLAALMGRHHPPPINPNVELDPARRWLGYASLAIFVLCFIPDPVQVY
;
A
#
# COMPACT_ATOMS: atom_id res chain seq x y z
N MET A 1 32.39 -30.30 -10.61
CA MET A 1 31.27 -29.55 -11.19
C MET A 1 30.19 -30.60 -11.45
N SER A 2 29.40 -30.92 -10.43
CA SER A 2 28.40 -32.00 -10.49
C SER A 2 27.02 -31.38 -10.38
N ASP A 3 26.22 -31.67 -11.39
CA ASP A 3 24.82 -31.31 -11.52
C ASP A 3 23.96 -31.91 -10.41
N ASP A 4 23.28 -31.04 -9.65
CA ASP A 4 22.10 -31.43 -8.86
C ASP A 4 20.85 -31.10 -9.68
N LEU A 5 20.46 -32.04 -10.56
CA LEU A 5 19.26 -31.99 -11.41
C LEU A 5 17.96 -32.30 -10.64
N ASN A 6 18.05 -32.59 -9.35
CA ASN A 6 16.88 -32.72 -8.50
C ASN A 6 16.65 -31.37 -7.82
N GLY A 7 15.60 -30.66 -8.22
CA GLY A 7 15.16 -29.35 -7.68
C GLY A 7 14.77 -29.33 -6.19
N ASN A 8 15.44 -30.12 -5.37
CA ASN A 8 15.37 -30.16 -3.93
C ASN A 8 16.48 -29.29 -3.35
N ARG A 9 16.06 -28.14 -2.80
CA ARG A 9 16.80 -27.38 -1.78
C ARG A 9 18.25 -27.06 -2.17
N TYR A 10 18.42 -26.19 -3.16
CA TYR A 10 19.60 -25.33 -3.17
C TYR A 10 19.47 -24.32 -2.01
N PHE A 11 19.66 -24.80 -0.78
CA PHE A 11 20.12 -23.94 0.28
C PHE A 11 21.59 -23.69 -0.07
N PRO A 12 21.98 -22.49 -0.55
CA PRO A 12 23.39 -22.19 -0.58
C PRO A 12 23.92 -22.49 0.83
N ARG A 13 25.03 -23.25 0.92
CA ARG A 13 25.78 -23.40 2.17
C ARG A 13 25.76 -22.04 2.86
N ARG A 14 25.52 -21.99 4.17
CA ARG A 14 25.65 -20.76 4.98
C ARG A 14 27.08 -20.24 4.84
N THR A 15 27.44 -19.66 3.70
CA THR A 15 28.48 -18.67 3.61
C THR A 15 27.94 -17.55 4.46
N THR A 16 28.55 -17.38 5.62
CA THR A 16 28.34 -16.21 6.46
C THR A 16 28.83 -15.01 5.67
N LEU A 17 28.03 -14.58 4.68
CA LEU A 17 28.24 -13.35 3.96
C LEU A 17 28.32 -12.27 5.04
N PRO A 18 29.36 -11.42 5.05
CA PRO A 18 29.54 -10.43 6.10
C PRO A 18 28.24 -9.65 6.26
N ARG A 19 27.72 -9.63 7.50
CA ARG A 19 26.56 -8.82 7.86
C ARG A 19 26.92 -7.38 7.50
N THR A 20 26.35 -6.84 6.43
CA THR A 20 26.34 -5.40 6.24
C THR A 20 25.67 -4.83 7.48
N GLN A 21 26.42 -4.12 8.31
CA GLN A 21 25.91 -3.61 9.57
C GLN A 21 24.82 -2.59 9.24
N ASP A 22 23.58 -2.90 9.62
CA ASP A 22 22.50 -1.93 9.55
C ASP A 22 22.80 -0.84 10.59
N ASN A 23 22.74 0.41 10.16
CA ASN A 23 22.88 1.54 11.08
C ASN A 23 21.59 1.63 11.90
N LEU A 24 21.56 0.90 13.02
CA LEU A 24 20.40 0.81 13.89
C LEU A 24 19.92 2.19 14.35
N ARG A 25 20.84 3.15 14.56
CA ARG A 25 20.50 4.53 14.92
C ARG A 25 19.68 5.22 13.84
N LEU A 26 20.03 5.00 12.57
CA LEU A 26 19.27 5.55 11.45
C LEU A 26 17.86 4.95 11.39
N HIS A 27 17.73 3.62 11.54
CA HIS A 27 16.41 2.97 11.54
C HIS A 27 15.52 3.45 12.69
N ILE A 28 16.07 3.53 13.90
CA ILE A 28 15.34 4.03 15.07
C ILE A 28 14.98 5.51 14.88
N GLY A 29 15.92 6.34 14.44
CA GLY A 29 15.67 7.77 14.22
C GLY A 29 14.57 8.02 13.17
N LEU A 30 14.62 7.29 12.06
CA LEU A 30 13.59 7.35 11.03
C LEU A 30 12.24 6.86 11.54
N PHE A 31 12.21 5.73 12.26
CA PHE A 31 10.98 5.22 12.86
C PHE A 31 10.35 6.21 13.83
N LEU A 32 11.14 6.79 14.75
CA LEU A 32 10.65 7.80 15.70
C LEU A 32 10.15 9.06 14.99
N ALA A 33 10.85 9.50 13.94
CA ALA A 33 10.39 10.61 13.12
C ALA A 33 9.05 10.28 12.42
N THR A 34 8.88 9.06 11.91
CA THR A 34 7.63 8.63 11.29
C THR A 34 6.49 8.50 12.30
N VAL A 35 6.77 8.00 13.51
CA VAL A 35 5.80 8.01 14.63
C VAL A 35 5.32 9.42 14.88
N TYR A 36 6.24 10.39 14.98
CA TYR A 36 5.87 11.78 15.20
C TYR A 36 5.03 12.35 14.05
N THR A 37 5.48 12.24 12.80
CA THR A 37 4.75 12.82 11.65
C THR A 37 3.40 12.17 11.41
N THR A 38 3.27 10.85 11.62
CA THR A 38 1.97 10.16 11.53
C THR A 38 1.06 10.46 12.72
N THR A 39 1.61 10.66 13.92
CA THR A 39 0.82 11.09 15.08
C THR A 39 0.25 12.48 14.85
N VAL A 40 1.07 13.42 14.35
CA VAL A 40 0.62 14.76 13.98
C VAL A 40 -0.48 14.71 12.91
N ALA A 41 -0.29 13.92 11.86
CA ALA A 41 -1.33 13.68 10.85
C ALA A 41 -2.64 13.15 11.48
N GLY A 42 -2.53 12.18 12.39
CA GLY A 42 -3.67 11.63 13.12
C GLY A 42 -4.39 12.65 14.01
N VAL A 43 -3.67 13.63 14.58
CA VAL A 43 -4.30 14.72 15.35
C VAL A 43 -5.22 15.53 14.45
N PHE A 44 -4.78 15.90 13.24
CA PHE A 44 -5.59 16.65 12.27
C PHE A 44 -6.82 15.87 11.80
N MET A 45 -6.78 14.54 11.84
CA MET A 45 -7.89 13.66 11.50
C MET A 45 -8.81 13.33 12.68
N SER A 46 -8.39 13.67 13.90
CA SER A 46 -9.16 13.33 15.08
C SER A 46 -10.42 14.22 15.17
N PRO A 47 -11.58 13.67 15.60
CA PRO A 47 -12.78 14.49 15.82
C PRO A 47 -12.54 15.65 16.81
N GLN A 48 -11.57 15.49 17.71
CA GLN A 48 -11.23 16.51 18.70
C GLN A 48 -10.52 17.72 18.11
N PHE A 49 -9.95 17.62 16.91
CA PHE A 49 -9.17 18.69 16.27
C PHE A 49 -9.94 20.02 16.19
N ALA A 50 -11.22 19.98 15.83
CA ALA A 50 -12.06 21.17 15.72
C ALA A 50 -12.23 21.94 17.04
N SER A 51 -12.01 21.28 18.18
CA SER A 51 -12.10 21.88 19.52
C SER A 51 -10.75 22.33 20.10
N MET A 52 -9.65 22.10 19.38
CA MET A 52 -8.31 22.44 19.84
C MET A 52 -7.99 23.93 19.62
N PRO A 53 -7.10 24.53 20.44
CA PRO A 53 -6.64 25.89 20.21
C PRO A 53 -5.89 25.99 18.89
N ASP A 54 -6.19 27.01 18.09
CA ASP A 54 -5.45 27.33 16.87
C ASP A 54 -4.04 27.85 17.22
N SER A 55 -3.12 26.92 17.48
CA SER A 55 -1.77 27.21 17.95
C SER A 55 -0.81 26.08 17.60
N TRP A 56 0.45 26.42 17.31
CA TRP A 56 1.50 25.44 17.03
C TRP A 56 1.75 24.46 18.20
N HIS A 57 1.30 24.80 19.41
CA HIS A 57 1.44 23.95 20.59
C HIS A 57 0.75 22.59 20.42
N ILE A 58 -0.28 22.48 19.58
CA ILE A 58 -0.94 21.20 19.29
C ILE A 58 -0.01 20.15 18.68
N LEU A 59 1.09 20.59 18.07
CA LEU A 59 2.06 19.73 17.38
C LEU A 59 3.10 19.13 18.33
N VAL A 60 3.28 19.69 19.52
CA VAL A 60 4.35 19.28 20.44
C VAL A 60 3.84 18.84 21.81
N ASP A 61 2.63 19.25 22.18
CA ASP A 61 2.08 19.00 23.51
C ASP A 61 1.44 17.60 23.56
N PRO A 62 1.92 16.72 24.46
CA PRO A 62 1.46 15.33 24.55
C PRO A 62 -0.06 15.19 24.75
N ARG A 63 -0.72 16.17 25.36
CA ARG A 63 -2.18 16.13 25.59
C ARG A 63 -2.99 16.14 24.29
N TYR A 64 -2.44 16.71 23.21
CA TYR A 64 -3.09 16.73 21.90
C TYR A 64 -2.59 15.56 21.04
N LEU A 65 -1.28 15.28 21.10
CA LEU A 65 -0.68 14.18 20.32
C LEU A 65 -1.31 12.82 20.62
N VAL A 66 -1.85 12.60 21.82
CA VAL A 66 -2.56 11.35 22.16
C VAL A 66 -3.72 11.03 21.22
N TYR A 67 -4.42 12.04 20.68
CA TYR A 67 -5.55 11.85 19.77
C TYR A 67 -5.15 11.34 18.39
N GLY A 68 -3.88 11.52 18.00
CA GLY A 68 -3.34 11.00 16.75
C GLY A 68 -2.77 9.58 16.84
N LEU A 69 -2.60 9.05 18.05
CA LEU A 69 -2.03 7.71 18.27
C LEU A 69 -2.86 6.58 17.66
N PRO A 70 -4.21 6.56 17.71
CA PRO A 70 -5.00 5.49 17.09
C PRO A 70 -4.70 5.33 15.60
N PHE A 71 -4.59 6.44 14.86
CA PHE A 71 -4.19 6.44 13.46
C PHE A 71 -2.74 5.99 13.28
N SER A 72 -1.80 6.67 13.95
CA SER A 72 -0.35 6.42 13.80
C SER A 72 0.02 4.97 14.12
N ALA A 73 -0.44 4.46 15.26
CA ALA A 73 -0.15 3.09 15.69
C ALA A 73 -0.72 2.08 14.69
N THR A 74 -1.97 2.25 14.25
CA THR A 74 -2.62 1.35 13.30
C THR A 74 -1.86 1.32 11.96
N LEU A 75 -1.57 2.50 11.40
CA LEU A 75 -0.87 2.61 10.12
C LEU A 75 0.54 2.02 10.19
N LEU A 76 1.31 2.32 11.24
CA LEU A 76 2.67 1.81 11.42
C LEU A 76 2.70 0.30 11.66
N ILE A 77 1.70 -0.27 12.33
CA ILE A 77 1.55 -1.72 12.47
C ILE A 77 1.32 -2.36 11.10
N ILE A 78 0.42 -1.80 10.27
CA ILE A 78 0.14 -2.32 8.94
C ILE A 78 1.40 -2.29 8.06
N LEU A 79 2.05 -1.12 7.95
CA LEU A 79 3.28 -0.95 7.17
C LEU A 79 4.42 -1.82 7.71
N GLY A 80 4.57 -1.88 9.03
CA GLY A 80 5.59 -2.69 9.68
C GLY A 80 5.41 -4.18 9.42
N ILE A 81 4.18 -4.69 9.52
CA ILE A 81 3.86 -6.10 9.25
C ILE A 81 4.05 -6.43 7.76
N HIS A 82 3.69 -5.52 6.86
CA HIS A 82 3.94 -5.64 5.43
C HIS A 82 5.44 -5.84 5.14
N GLU A 83 6.28 -4.90 5.59
CA GLU A 83 7.73 -4.99 5.39
C GLU A 83 8.35 -6.19 6.11
N MET A 84 7.82 -6.55 7.28
CA MET A 84 8.28 -7.73 8.02
C MET A 84 7.96 -9.03 7.28
N GLY A 85 6.84 -9.09 6.54
CA GLY A 85 6.50 -10.20 5.65
C GLY A 85 7.60 -10.44 4.62
N HIS A 86 8.02 -9.39 3.92
CA HIS A 86 9.15 -9.46 2.98
C HIS A 86 10.46 -9.85 3.68
N TYR A 87 10.76 -9.23 4.83
CA TYR A 87 11.98 -9.49 5.58
C TYR A 87 12.10 -10.95 6.02
N VAL A 88 11.06 -11.50 6.67
CA VAL A 88 11.04 -12.88 7.16
C VAL A 88 11.19 -13.85 6.00
N THR A 89 10.46 -13.63 4.90
CA THR A 89 10.52 -14.51 3.74
C THR A 89 11.86 -14.44 3.01
N SER A 90 12.45 -13.23 2.91
CA SER A 90 13.80 -13.05 2.38
C SER A 90 14.82 -13.84 3.20
N ARG A 91 14.73 -13.77 4.53
CA ARG A 91 15.61 -14.51 5.46
C ARG A 91 15.45 -16.03 5.31
N ARG A 92 14.22 -16.53 5.12
CA ARG A 92 13.95 -17.96 4.85
C ARG A 92 14.62 -18.44 3.55
N TRP A 93 14.66 -17.59 2.53
CA TRP A 93 15.31 -17.87 1.24
C TRP A 93 16.81 -17.55 1.20
N GLY A 94 17.40 -17.11 2.31
CA GLY A 94 18.81 -16.71 2.36
C GLY A 94 19.12 -15.43 1.59
N VAL A 95 18.10 -14.64 1.21
CA VAL A 95 18.24 -13.33 0.58
C VAL A 95 18.50 -12.30 1.67
N ARG A 96 19.58 -11.51 1.49
CA ARG A 96 19.93 -10.44 2.42
C ARG A 96 18.98 -9.26 2.21
N ALA A 97 18.32 -8.83 3.27
CA ALA A 97 17.49 -7.62 3.32
C ALA A 97 17.91 -6.75 4.51
N SER A 98 17.74 -5.44 4.41
CA SER A 98 17.85 -4.52 5.55
C SER A 98 16.66 -4.67 6.50
N LEU A 99 16.78 -4.10 7.69
CA LEU A 99 15.60 -3.71 8.46
C LEU A 99 14.74 -2.67 7.69
N PRO A 100 13.44 -2.55 8.01
CA PRO A 100 12.57 -1.55 7.39
C PRO A 100 13.08 -0.12 7.63
N TYR A 101 13.05 0.70 6.58
CA TYR A 101 13.18 2.15 6.66
C TYR A 101 11.79 2.75 6.61
N PHE A 102 11.30 3.27 7.73
CA PHE A 102 10.08 4.09 7.75
C PHE A 102 10.43 5.50 7.26
N ILE A 103 9.66 6.05 6.33
CA ILE A 103 10.01 7.31 5.66
C ILE A 103 9.06 8.40 6.15
N PRO A 104 9.49 9.24 7.12
CA PRO A 104 8.66 10.33 7.61
C PRO A 104 8.40 11.34 6.49
N PHE A 105 7.17 11.83 6.39
CA PHE A 105 6.82 12.91 5.49
C PHE A 105 5.67 13.70 6.11
N PRO A 106 5.87 14.99 6.44
CA PRO A 106 4.85 15.81 7.09
C PRO A 106 3.76 16.23 6.09
N SER A 107 2.99 15.24 5.63
CA SER A 107 1.80 15.37 4.78
C SER A 107 0.54 15.02 5.57
N PHE A 108 -0.61 15.08 4.91
CA PHE A 108 -1.88 14.61 5.47
C PHE A 108 -1.82 13.17 6.00
N ILE A 109 -0.99 12.28 5.43
CA ILE A 109 -0.85 10.88 5.92
C ILE A 109 0.28 10.75 6.95
N GLY A 110 1.25 11.67 6.94
CA GLY A 110 2.39 11.66 7.86
C GLY A 110 3.53 10.71 7.49
N THR A 111 3.46 9.99 6.36
CA THR A 111 4.52 9.07 5.91
C THR A 111 4.49 8.85 4.39
N LEU A 112 5.65 8.51 3.80
CA LEU A 112 5.73 7.96 2.43
C LEU A 112 5.69 6.42 2.41
N GLY A 113 5.52 5.81 3.58
CA GLY A 113 5.48 4.36 3.76
C GLY A 113 6.73 3.84 4.47
N ALA A 114 6.96 2.54 4.31
CA ALA A 114 8.17 1.86 4.76
C ALA A 114 8.73 1.02 3.62
N VAL A 115 10.04 0.82 3.59
CA VAL A 115 10.70 -0.01 2.56
C VAL A 115 11.85 -0.82 3.14
N ILE A 116 12.01 -2.06 2.69
CA ILE A 116 13.25 -2.81 2.86
C ILE A 116 14.16 -2.70 1.62
N LYS A 117 15.47 -2.74 1.85
CA LYS A 117 16.45 -2.82 0.77
C LYS A 117 16.97 -4.25 0.63
N LEU A 118 16.70 -4.88 -0.51
CA LEU A 118 17.35 -6.14 -0.89
C LEU A 118 18.83 -5.89 -1.20
N ARG A 119 19.73 -6.69 -0.60
CA ARG A 119 21.20 -6.57 -0.69
C ARG A 119 21.86 -7.77 -1.39
N SER A 120 21.06 -8.67 -1.94
CA SER A 120 21.51 -9.78 -2.76
C SER A 120 20.44 -10.11 -3.79
N GLN A 121 20.85 -10.76 -4.87
CA GLN A 121 19.93 -11.19 -5.92
C GLN A 121 18.99 -12.30 -5.41
N ILE A 122 17.79 -12.34 -5.97
CA ILE A 122 16.79 -13.37 -5.67
C ILE A 122 17.17 -14.66 -6.41
N PRO A 123 17.19 -15.82 -5.75
CA PRO A 123 17.80 -17.03 -6.31
C PRO A 123 17.00 -17.65 -7.46
N ASN A 124 15.66 -17.63 -7.39
CA ASN A 124 14.80 -18.27 -8.38
C ASN A 124 13.37 -17.71 -8.33
N ARG A 125 12.51 -18.15 -9.27
CA ARG A 125 11.10 -17.70 -9.36
C ARG A 125 10.26 -18.06 -8.14
N ARG A 126 10.58 -19.15 -7.43
CA ARG A 126 9.89 -19.55 -6.19
C ARG A 126 10.12 -18.55 -5.07
N ALA A 127 11.38 -18.17 -4.86
CA ALA A 127 11.75 -17.12 -3.91
C ALA A 127 11.13 -15.77 -4.29
N LEU A 128 11.07 -15.46 -5.60
CA LEU A 128 10.47 -14.23 -6.08
C LEU A 128 8.98 -14.11 -5.74
N ILE A 129 8.19 -15.18 -5.95
CA ILE A 129 6.78 -15.20 -5.52
C ILE A 129 6.68 -15.10 -4.01
N ASP A 130 7.40 -15.95 -3.27
CA ASP A 130 7.22 -16.01 -1.83
C ASP A 130 7.54 -14.64 -1.19
N ILE A 131 8.64 -14.01 -1.60
CA ILE A 131 9.02 -12.68 -1.12
C ILE A 131 8.00 -11.64 -1.58
N GLY A 132 7.67 -11.56 -2.86
CA GLY A 132 6.75 -10.55 -3.41
C GLY A 132 5.32 -10.65 -2.88
N ALA A 133 4.81 -11.86 -2.60
CA ALA A 133 3.45 -12.03 -2.09
C ALA A 133 3.35 -11.81 -0.56
N SER A 134 4.41 -12.15 0.19
CA SER A 134 4.34 -12.19 1.66
C SER A 134 4.04 -10.85 2.33
N GLY A 135 4.64 -9.75 1.85
CA GLY A 135 4.37 -8.42 2.41
C GLY A 135 2.95 -7.93 2.14
N PRO A 136 2.51 -7.86 0.86
CA PRO A 136 1.15 -7.47 0.50
C PRO A 136 0.07 -8.29 1.20
N ILE A 137 0.22 -9.61 1.30
CA ILE A 137 -0.77 -10.45 2.00
C ILE A 137 -0.80 -10.14 3.50
N ALA A 138 0.35 -9.97 4.14
CA ALA A 138 0.41 -9.66 5.57
C ALA A 138 -0.17 -8.27 5.87
N GLY A 139 0.18 -7.27 5.06
CA GLY A 139 -0.39 -5.92 5.15
C GLY A 139 -1.88 -5.90 4.89
N PHE A 140 -2.34 -6.62 3.86
CA PHE A 140 -3.76 -6.79 3.52
C PHE A 140 -4.58 -7.31 4.70
N VAL A 141 -4.15 -8.42 5.32
CA VAL A 141 -4.86 -9.02 6.47
C VAL A 141 -5.01 -8.01 7.61
N MET A 142 -3.93 -7.31 7.94
CA MET A 142 -3.98 -6.28 8.99
C MET A 142 -4.86 -5.09 8.63
N SER A 143 -4.86 -4.69 7.36
CA SER A 143 -5.69 -3.60 6.84
C SER A 143 -7.17 -3.94 6.90
N VAL A 144 -7.55 -5.17 6.55
CA VAL A 144 -8.93 -5.66 6.69
C VAL A 144 -9.37 -5.64 8.15
N ILE A 145 -8.54 -6.18 9.06
CA ILE A 145 -8.85 -6.17 10.50
C ILE A 145 -9.04 -4.74 11.02
N ALA A 146 -8.11 -3.83 10.69
CA ALA A 146 -8.18 -2.44 11.11
C ALA A 146 -9.39 -1.71 10.52
N LEU A 147 -9.68 -1.91 9.23
CA LEU A 147 -10.84 -1.30 8.58
C LEU A 147 -12.14 -1.80 9.21
N SER A 148 -12.32 -3.10 9.37
CA SER A 148 -13.52 -3.67 10.00
C SER A 148 -13.70 -3.18 11.45
N ALA A 149 -12.63 -3.20 12.26
CA ALA A 149 -12.68 -2.72 13.63
C ALA A 149 -12.97 -1.21 13.70
N GLY A 150 -12.38 -0.43 12.79
CA GLY A 150 -12.59 1.00 12.69
C GLY A 150 -14.00 1.36 12.24
N LEU A 151 -14.59 0.63 11.29
CA LEU A 151 -15.96 0.86 10.81
C LEU A 151 -16.99 0.72 11.93
N HIS A 152 -16.79 -0.19 12.88
CA HIS A 152 -17.67 -0.35 14.04
C HIS A 152 -17.70 0.86 15.01
N ILE A 153 -16.68 1.72 14.94
CA ILE A 153 -16.54 2.91 15.79
C ILE A 153 -16.53 4.20 14.96
N SER A 154 -16.85 4.10 13.66
CA SER A 154 -17.09 5.25 12.80
C SER A 154 -18.48 5.81 13.05
N GLU A 155 -18.66 7.09 12.73
CA GLU A 155 -19.93 7.79 12.94
C GLU A 155 -20.65 7.99 11.61
N VAL A 156 -21.96 7.81 11.59
CA VAL A 156 -22.80 8.12 10.44
C VAL A 156 -23.29 9.55 10.60
N ILE A 157 -22.95 10.40 9.64
CA ILE A 157 -23.27 11.83 9.64
C ILE A 157 -24.09 12.19 8.42
N GLU A 158 -24.80 13.31 8.48
CA GLU A 158 -25.48 13.83 7.30
C GLU A 158 -24.48 14.50 6.37
N VAL A 159 -24.66 14.33 5.06
CA VAL A 159 -23.78 14.88 4.03
C VAL A 159 -23.69 16.42 4.12
N ARG A 160 -24.76 17.08 4.57
CA ARG A 160 -24.78 18.54 4.80
C ARG A 160 -23.88 19.03 5.93
N ASP A 161 -23.48 18.14 6.84
CA ASP A 161 -22.62 18.45 7.98
C ASP A 161 -21.14 18.17 7.65
N ILE A 162 -20.83 17.65 6.45
CA ILE A 162 -19.47 17.47 5.95
C ILE A 162 -18.87 18.86 5.65
N PRO A 163 -17.74 19.24 6.29
CA PRO A 163 -17.10 20.51 6.01
C PRO A 163 -16.66 20.62 4.54
N GLU A 164 -16.80 21.80 3.94
CA GLU A 164 -16.18 22.10 2.63
C GLU A 164 -14.66 21.86 2.72
N GLY A 165 -14.12 21.14 1.74
CA GLY A 165 -12.72 20.72 1.70
C GLY A 165 -12.41 19.41 2.41
N ALA A 166 -13.41 18.72 2.98
CA ALA A 166 -13.21 17.40 3.57
C ALA A 166 -12.80 16.37 2.49
N LEU A 167 -12.03 15.37 2.88
CA LEU A 167 -11.64 14.30 1.95
C LEU A 167 -12.69 13.20 1.95
N THR A 168 -13.24 12.91 0.79
CA THR A 168 -14.06 11.72 0.56
C THR A 168 -13.19 10.61 -0.03
N LEU A 169 -13.40 9.39 0.45
CA LEU A 169 -12.60 8.24 0.05
C LEU A 169 -13.36 7.37 -0.92
N GLY A 170 -12.68 6.96 -1.98
CA GLY A 170 -13.26 6.03 -2.93
C GLY A 170 -13.37 4.62 -2.37
N ASP A 171 -14.32 3.88 -2.92
CA ASP A 171 -14.52 2.48 -2.60
C ASP A 171 -13.80 1.53 -3.56
N SER A 172 -13.25 0.48 -2.97
CA SER A 172 -12.94 -0.77 -3.64
C SER A 172 -14.10 -1.75 -3.48
N LEU A 173 -14.07 -2.85 -4.23
CA LEU A 173 -15.03 -3.94 -4.04
C LEU A 173 -15.04 -4.44 -2.59
N LEU A 174 -13.85 -4.53 -1.97
CA LEU A 174 -13.73 -4.99 -0.59
C LEU A 174 -14.15 -3.94 0.44
N SER A 175 -13.72 -2.69 0.31
CA SER A 175 -14.07 -1.65 1.29
C SER A 175 -15.56 -1.34 1.27
N GLY A 176 -16.18 -1.28 0.09
CA GLY A 176 -17.63 -1.09 -0.03
C GLY A 176 -18.40 -2.28 0.55
N TRP A 177 -17.94 -3.52 0.28
CA TRP A 177 -18.55 -4.71 0.89
C TRP A 177 -18.39 -4.73 2.42
N LEU A 178 -17.23 -4.35 2.95
CA LEU A 178 -17.02 -4.24 4.41
C LEU A 178 -17.89 -3.14 5.03
N GLY A 179 -17.97 -1.96 4.38
CA GLY A 179 -18.80 -0.84 4.83
C GLY A 179 -20.26 -1.25 4.97
N THR A 180 -20.85 -1.78 3.89
CA THR A 180 -22.22 -2.30 3.86
C THR A 180 -22.45 -3.46 4.83
N SER A 181 -21.48 -4.37 4.98
CA SER A 181 -21.62 -5.51 5.90
C SER A 181 -21.53 -5.14 7.39
N VAL A 182 -20.79 -4.08 7.72
CA VAL A 182 -20.55 -3.65 9.11
C VAL A 182 -21.58 -2.59 9.56
N ILE A 183 -21.83 -1.59 8.72
CA ILE A 183 -22.69 -0.44 9.03
C ILE A 183 -24.13 -0.68 8.55
N GLY A 184 -24.30 -1.41 7.44
CA GLY A 184 -25.58 -1.57 6.76
C GLY A 184 -25.75 -0.57 5.61
N ASP A 185 -26.94 -0.59 5.01
CA ASP A 185 -27.31 0.36 3.97
C ASP A 185 -27.58 1.74 4.59
N LEU A 186 -26.95 2.77 4.03
CA LEU A 186 -27.14 4.15 4.46
C LEU A 186 -28.34 4.78 3.75
N PRO A 187 -29.20 5.54 4.47
CA PRO A 187 -30.23 6.34 3.83
C PRO A 187 -29.63 7.41 2.89
N GLU A 188 -30.41 7.85 1.90
CA GLU A 188 -30.00 8.96 1.05
C GLU A 188 -29.68 10.21 1.89
N GLY A 189 -28.54 10.86 1.58
CA GLY A 189 -28.08 12.07 2.28
C GLY A 189 -27.24 11.81 3.53
N TYR A 190 -26.88 10.57 3.82
CA TYR A 190 -25.95 10.20 4.90
C TYR A 190 -24.65 9.63 4.35
N ASP A 191 -23.56 9.83 5.08
CA ASP A 191 -22.24 9.27 4.80
C ASP A 191 -21.54 8.87 6.12
N VAL A 192 -20.41 8.15 6.02
CA VAL A 192 -19.65 7.67 7.16
C VAL A 192 -18.43 8.56 7.40
N MET A 193 -18.41 9.24 8.53
CA MET A 193 -17.21 9.85 9.07
C MET A 193 -16.31 8.75 9.66
N LEU A 194 -15.28 8.38 8.91
CA LEU A 194 -14.39 7.30 9.29
C LEU A 194 -13.61 7.63 10.56
N HIS A 195 -13.66 6.71 11.53
CA HIS A 195 -12.74 6.75 12.66
C HIS A 195 -11.29 6.64 12.15
N PRO A 196 -10.29 7.30 12.79
CA PRO A 196 -8.91 7.28 12.29
C PRO A 196 -8.29 5.88 12.14
N VAL A 197 -8.76 4.89 12.90
CA VAL A 197 -8.39 3.46 12.74
C VAL A 197 -8.94 2.89 11.43
N ALA A 198 -10.19 3.20 11.07
CA ALA A 198 -10.81 2.78 9.82
C ALA A 198 -10.06 3.38 8.64
N PHE A 199 -9.75 4.68 8.74
CA PHE A 199 -8.97 5.39 7.72
C PHE A 199 -7.57 4.78 7.53
N ALA A 200 -6.86 4.45 8.61
CA ALA A 200 -5.58 3.74 8.52
C ALA A 200 -5.71 2.35 7.87
N GLY A 201 -6.80 1.62 8.15
CA GLY A 201 -7.12 0.36 7.48
C GLY A 201 -7.36 0.52 5.97
N TRP A 202 -8.15 1.53 5.58
CA TRP A 202 -8.36 1.88 4.18
C TRP A 202 -7.05 2.25 3.47
N LEU A 203 -6.21 3.09 4.10
CA LEU A 203 -4.87 3.42 3.58
C LEU A 203 -4.00 2.18 3.43
N GLY A 204 -4.10 1.22 4.35
CA GLY A 204 -3.40 -0.05 4.25
C GLY A 204 -3.81 -0.89 3.05
N LEU A 205 -5.12 -0.95 2.74
CA LEU A 205 -5.61 -1.56 1.50
C LEU A 205 -5.10 -0.81 0.28
N PHE A 206 -5.10 0.53 0.33
CA PHE A 206 -4.60 1.35 -0.75
C PHE A 206 -3.09 1.14 -1.02
N VAL A 207 -2.25 1.13 0.01
CA VAL A 207 -0.82 0.80 -0.11
C VAL A 207 -0.61 -0.60 -0.67
N THR A 208 -1.45 -1.56 -0.26
CA THR A 208 -1.43 -2.92 -0.80
C THR A 208 -1.68 -2.92 -2.31
N VAL A 209 -2.64 -2.13 -2.80
CA VAL A 209 -2.89 -1.98 -4.25
C VAL A 209 -1.66 -1.44 -4.96
N LEU A 210 -1.05 -0.37 -4.43
CA LEU A 210 0.11 0.26 -5.03
C LEU A 210 1.29 -0.73 -5.15
N ASN A 211 1.54 -1.51 -4.09
CA ASN A 211 2.59 -2.54 -4.12
C ASN A 211 2.22 -3.73 -5.02
N LEU A 212 0.94 -4.06 -5.18
CA LEU A 212 0.50 -5.14 -6.06
C LEU A 212 0.23 -4.71 -7.51
N LEU A 213 0.53 -3.45 -7.88
CA LEU A 213 0.46 -3.01 -9.26
C LEU A 213 1.30 -3.94 -10.14
N PRO A 214 0.73 -4.56 -11.18
CA PRO A 214 1.42 -5.54 -12.02
C PRO A 214 2.38 -4.88 -13.04
N MET A 215 3.22 -3.96 -12.57
CA MET A 215 4.18 -3.19 -13.37
C MET A 215 5.44 -2.81 -12.58
N GLY A 216 6.51 -2.49 -13.30
CA GLY A 216 7.75 -1.98 -12.68
C GLY A 216 8.40 -2.95 -11.70
N GLN A 217 8.96 -2.38 -10.62
CA GLN A 217 9.61 -3.10 -9.53
C GLN A 217 8.72 -3.25 -8.29
N PHE A 218 7.42 -2.98 -8.43
CA PHE A 218 6.45 -3.28 -7.36
C PHE A 218 6.33 -4.79 -7.17
N ASP A 219 5.84 -5.21 -6.01
CA ASP A 219 5.63 -6.62 -5.68
C ASP A 219 4.72 -7.33 -6.69
N GLY A 220 3.69 -6.65 -7.19
CA GLY A 220 2.84 -7.15 -8.25
C GLY A 220 3.61 -7.46 -9.54
N GLY A 221 4.59 -6.62 -9.88
CA GLY A 221 5.52 -6.85 -10.98
C GLY A 221 6.37 -8.12 -10.76
N HIS A 222 6.85 -8.33 -9.52
CA HIS A 222 7.58 -9.54 -9.13
C HIS A 222 6.73 -10.80 -9.26
N ILE A 223 5.49 -10.75 -8.78
CA ILE A 223 4.52 -11.85 -8.85
C ILE A 223 4.20 -12.18 -10.31
N VAL A 224 3.88 -11.17 -11.14
CA VAL A 224 3.55 -11.37 -12.56
C VAL A 224 4.75 -11.91 -13.33
N TYR A 225 5.96 -11.41 -13.09
CA TYR A 225 7.18 -11.96 -13.67
C TYR A 225 7.34 -13.44 -13.31
N ALA A 226 7.16 -13.77 -12.04
CA ALA A 226 7.36 -15.12 -11.58
C ALA A 226 6.31 -16.09 -12.13
N ILE A 227 5.04 -15.71 -12.29
CA ILE A 227 4.00 -16.58 -12.88
C ILE A 227 4.15 -16.69 -14.40
N PHE A 228 4.26 -15.55 -15.10
CA PHE A 228 4.08 -15.47 -16.54
C PHE A 228 5.40 -15.34 -17.33
N GLY A 229 6.54 -15.27 -16.65
CA GLY A 229 7.86 -15.19 -17.28
C GLY A 229 7.96 -14.02 -18.26
N GLY A 230 8.32 -14.30 -19.51
CA GLY A 230 8.49 -13.28 -20.55
C GLY A 230 7.25 -12.43 -20.84
N LYS A 231 6.03 -12.95 -20.57
CA LYS A 231 4.77 -12.22 -20.80
C LYS A 231 4.55 -11.06 -19.82
N HIS A 232 5.31 -10.97 -18.73
CA HIS A 232 5.19 -9.85 -17.78
C HIS A 232 5.38 -8.49 -18.43
N ARG A 233 6.19 -8.38 -19.48
CA ARG A 233 6.41 -7.12 -20.21
C ARG A 233 5.13 -6.62 -20.86
N LEU A 234 4.34 -7.54 -21.43
CA LEU A 234 3.05 -7.21 -22.02
C LEU A 234 2.06 -6.80 -20.94
N ILE A 235 1.99 -7.57 -19.84
CA ILE A 235 1.08 -7.28 -18.72
C ILE A 235 1.41 -5.91 -18.12
N SER A 236 2.69 -5.64 -17.80
CA SER A 236 3.12 -4.35 -17.27
C SER A 236 2.80 -3.18 -18.20
N ARG A 237 2.99 -3.33 -19.51
CA ARG A 237 2.60 -2.29 -20.49
C ARG A 237 1.09 -2.11 -20.53
N ALA A 238 0.33 -3.20 -20.55
CA ALA A 238 -1.14 -3.15 -20.56
C ALA A 238 -1.66 -2.47 -19.29
N THR A 239 -1.09 -2.74 -18.12
CA THR A 239 -1.44 -2.09 -16.86
C THR A 239 -1.13 -0.59 -16.90
N MET A 240 0.05 -0.19 -17.37
CA MET A 240 0.40 1.24 -17.50
C MET A 240 -0.54 1.97 -18.46
N VAL A 241 -0.83 1.38 -19.62
CA VAL A 241 -1.77 1.98 -20.59
C VAL A 241 -3.18 2.00 -20.01
N GLY A 242 -3.61 0.92 -19.37
CA GLY A 242 -4.92 0.82 -18.71
C GLY A 242 -5.10 1.90 -17.63
N LEU A 243 -4.10 2.11 -16.77
CA LEU A 243 -4.11 3.17 -15.77
C LEU A 243 -4.09 4.57 -16.39
N ALA A 244 -3.33 4.78 -17.46
CA ALA A 244 -3.29 6.06 -18.16
C ALA A 244 -4.63 6.38 -18.85
N LEU A 245 -5.25 5.37 -19.49
CA LEU A 245 -6.58 5.50 -20.09
C LEU A 245 -7.65 5.67 -19.02
N MET A 246 -7.56 4.94 -17.91
CA MET A 246 -8.42 5.13 -16.76
C MET A 246 -8.30 6.57 -16.27
N TRP A 247 -7.10 7.07 -15.96
CA TRP A 247 -6.92 8.44 -15.53
C TRP A 247 -7.42 9.47 -16.56
N LEU A 248 -7.20 9.24 -17.86
CA LEU A 248 -7.68 10.12 -18.94
C LEU A 248 -9.21 10.12 -19.07
N LEU A 249 -9.87 8.98 -18.85
CA LEU A 249 -11.29 8.75 -19.16
C LEU A 249 -12.17 8.50 -17.92
N ALA A 250 -11.61 8.55 -16.72
CA ALA A 250 -12.24 8.10 -15.45
C ALA A 250 -13.50 8.89 -15.05
N PRO A 251 -14.29 8.32 -14.10
CA PRO A 251 -15.49 8.94 -13.56
C PRO A 251 -15.27 10.33 -12.97
N PRO A 252 -16.30 11.20 -12.97
CA PRO A 252 -17.59 10.99 -13.61
C PRO A 252 -17.43 11.01 -15.13
N TYR A 253 -17.94 9.97 -15.81
CA TYR A 253 -17.81 9.85 -17.26
C TYR A 253 -18.51 10.97 -18.02
N HIS A 254 -19.33 11.80 -17.36
CA HIS A 254 -20.15 12.87 -17.93
C HIS A 254 -19.54 14.28 -17.79
N TRP A 255 -18.21 14.40 -17.63
CA TRP A 255 -17.53 15.71 -17.62
C TRP A 255 -17.78 16.53 -18.90
N TRP A 256 -18.13 15.87 -20.02
CA TRP A 256 -18.42 16.52 -21.31
C TRP A 256 -19.71 17.35 -21.32
N ASP A 257 -20.65 17.06 -20.42
CA ASP A 257 -21.93 17.78 -20.31
C ASP A 257 -21.84 19.01 -19.38
N ALA A 258 -20.71 19.16 -18.68
CA ALA A 258 -20.49 20.27 -17.77
C ALA A 258 -20.24 21.59 -18.54
N GLN A 259 -20.86 22.67 -18.06
CA GLN A 259 -20.69 24.02 -18.62
C GLN A 259 -19.22 24.47 -18.65
N SER A 260 -18.40 23.93 -17.74
CA SER A 260 -16.94 24.06 -17.75
C SER A 260 -16.26 22.70 -17.90
N MET A 261 -16.41 22.09 -19.07
CA MET A 261 -15.90 20.75 -19.42
C MET A 261 -14.47 20.49 -18.92
N PHE A 262 -13.54 21.41 -19.16
CA PHE A 262 -12.14 21.23 -18.74
C PHE A 262 -11.97 21.21 -17.22
N ARG A 263 -12.71 22.05 -16.49
CA ARG A 263 -12.63 22.12 -15.03
C ARG A 263 -13.25 20.87 -14.39
N ALA A 264 -14.44 20.47 -14.84
CA ALA A 264 -15.07 19.23 -14.39
C ALA A 264 -14.19 17.99 -14.70
N TRP A 265 -13.51 17.99 -15.85
CA TRP A 265 -12.53 16.96 -16.19
C TRP A 265 -11.30 17.00 -15.27
N TYR A 266 -10.73 18.17 -15.02
CA TYR A 266 -9.53 18.27 -14.17
C TYR A 266 -9.81 17.91 -12.71
N ASP A 267 -10.89 18.45 -12.13
CA ASP A 267 -11.23 18.31 -10.71
C ASP A 267 -11.66 16.87 -10.33
N SER A 268 -12.13 16.08 -11.31
CA SER A 268 -12.55 14.68 -11.10
C SER A 268 -11.40 13.66 -11.09
N ARG A 269 -10.15 14.08 -11.28
CA ARG A 269 -9.03 13.17 -11.47
C ARG A 269 -8.06 13.23 -10.33
N TRP A 270 -7.90 12.12 -9.63
CA TRP A 270 -6.82 11.99 -8.67
C TRP A 270 -5.45 11.95 -9.37
N ILE A 271 -4.65 13.01 -9.17
CA ILE A 271 -3.33 13.17 -9.80
C ILE A 271 -2.31 12.11 -9.38
N GLY A 272 -2.56 11.41 -8.26
CA GLY A 272 -1.67 10.39 -7.73
C GLY A 272 -1.37 9.27 -8.72
N TRP A 273 -2.31 8.91 -9.61
CA TRP A 273 -2.05 7.90 -10.64
C TRP A 273 -0.94 8.28 -11.61
N LEU A 274 -0.81 9.57 -11.96
CA LEU A 274 0.28 10.05 -12.80
C LEU A 274 1.64 9.95 -12.09
N VAL A 275 1.66 10.20 -10.78
CA VAL A 275 2.88 10.04 -9.96
C VAL A 275 3.34 8.58 -10.03
N TRP A 276 2.44 7.62 -9.83
CA TRP A 276 2.76 6.20 -9.90
C TRP A 276 3.16 5.73 -11.29
N LEU A 277 2.53 6.24 -12.35
CA LEU A 277 2.95 5.99 -13.73
C LEU A 277 4.35 6.55 -14.02
N GLY A 278 4.65 7.74 -13.51
CA GLY A 278 5.98 8.36 -13.61
C GLY A 278 7.04 7.55 -12.88
N LEU A 279 6.78 7.16 -11.63
CA LEU A 279 7.67 6.29 -10.85
C LEU A 279 7.91 4.94 -11.54
N ALA A 280 6.85 4.28 -12.03
CA ALA A 280 6.97 3.04 -12.77
C ALA A 280 7.81 3.19 -14.05
N ALA A 281 7.70 4.32 -14.74
CA ALA A 281 8.52 4.62 -15.91
C ALA A 281 9.99 4.83 -15.55
N LEU A 282 10.28 5.52 -14.44
CA LEU A 282 11.63 5.83 -13.96
C LEU A 282 12.36 4.60 -13.38
N MET A 283 11.67 3.75 -12.62
CA MET A 283 12.25 2.53 -12.02
C MET A 283 12.62 1.46 -13.04
N GLY A 284 12.30 1.69 -14.32
CA GLY A 284 12.65 0.84 -15.43
C GLY A 284 11.64 -0.27 -15.65
N ARG A 285 11.34 -0.53 -16.93
CA ARG A 285 10.40 -1.57 -17.39
C ARG A 285 10.98 -2.99 -17.32
N HIS A 286 12.18 -3.14 -16.76
CA HIS A 286 12.93 -4.40 -16.73
C HIS A 286 13.04 -4.89 -15.30
N HIS A 287 12.35 -5.99 -15.03
CA HIS A 287 12.58 -6.74 -13.81
C HIS A 287 13.93 -7.46 -13.91
N PRO A 288 14.88 -7.27 -12.98
CA PRO A 288 16.13 -8.03 -12.99
C PRO A 288 15.79 -9.51 -12.83
N PRO A 289 16.22 -10.40 -13.75
CA PRO A 289 15.90 -11.81 -13.65
C PRO A 289 16.51 -12.40 -12.37
N PRO A 290 15.83 -13.36 -11.72
CA PRO A 290 16.44 -14.12 -10.64
C PRO A 290 17.63 -14.93 -11.18
N ILE A 291 18.53 -15.36 -10.29
CA ILE A 291 19.76 -16.09 -10.67
C ILE A 291 19.43 -17.32 -11.53
N ASN A 292 18.41 -18.08 -11.13
CA ASN A 292 17.93 -19.27 -11.86
C ASN A 292 16.46 -19.07 -12.27
N PRO A 293 16.18 -18.46 -13.45
CA PRO A 293 14.83 -18.17 -13.91
C PRO A 293 14.09 -19.40 -14.44
N ASN A 294 14.81 -20.49 -14.75
CA ASN A 294 14.21 -21.70 -15.31
C ASN A 294 13.56 -22.61 -14.26
N VAL A 295 13.72 -22.32 -12.97
CA VAL A 295 13.06 -23.09 -11.91
C VAL A 295 11.55 -22.85 -11.98
N GLU A 296 10.81 -23.93 -12.23
CA GLU A 296 9.36 -23.89 -12.30
C GLU A 296 8.72 -23.69 -10.92
N LEU A 297 7.56 -23.03 -10.95
CA LEU A 297 6.71 -22.85 -9.77
C LEU A 297 5.93 -24.13 -9.50
N ASP A 298 5.92 -24.54 -8.24
CA ASP A 298 4.97 -25.56 -7.78
C ASP A 298 3.53 -24.99 -7.73
N PRO A 299 2.50 -25.86 -7.72
CA PRO A 299 1.11 -25.43 -7.72
C PRO A 299 0.74 -24.50 -6.56
N ALA A 300 1.29 -24.70 -5.36
CA ALA A 300 0.96 -23.88 -4.19
C ALA A 300 1.43 -22.43 -4.37
N ARG A 301 2.66 -22.22 -4.87
CA ARG A 301 3.16 -20.88 -5.18
C ARG A 301 2.43 -20.21 -6.33
N ARG A 302 1.98 -20.99 -7.30
CA ARG A 302 1.15 -20.45 -8.39
C ARG A 302 -0.19 -19.92 -7.85
N TRP A 303 -0.84 -20.67 -6.95
CA TRP A 303 -2.04 -20.21 -6.26
C TRP A 303 -1.79 -19.00 -5.36
N LEU A 304 -0.65 -18.95 -4.66
CA LEU A 304 -0.26 -17.78 -3.87
C LEU A 304 -0.19 -16.51 -4.74
N GLY A 305 0.44 -16.61 -5.92
CA GLY A 305 0.51 -15.51 -6.86
C GLY A 305 -0.87 -15.11 -7.41
N TYR A 306 -1.75 -16.06 -7.70
CA TYR A 306 -3.14 -15.76 -8.11
C TYR A 306 -3.95 -15.12 -6.99
N ALA A 307 -3.77 -15.55 -5.73
CA ALA A 307 -4.41 -14.93 -4.58
C ALA A 307 -3.96 -13.47 -4.42
N SER A 308 -2.68 -13.16 -4.59
CA SER A 308 -2.19 -11.77 -4.59
C SER A 308 -2.80 -10.93 -5.71
N LEU A 309 -2.93 -11.48 -6.93
CA LEU A 309 -3.60 -10.77 -8.03
C LEU A 309 -5.10 -10.56 -7.76
N ALA A 310 -5.76 -11.51 -7.09
CA ALA A 310 -7.15 -11.35 -6.66
C ALA A 310 -7.28 -10.26 -5.59
N ILE A 311 -6.37 -10.21 -4.61
CA ILE A 311 -6.32 -9.13 -3.59
C ILE A 311 -6.19 -7.77 -4.27
N PHE A 312 -5.31 -7.65 -5.27
CA PHE A 312 -5.19 -6.42 -6.07
C PHE A 312 -6.52 -6.00 -6.67
N VAL A 313 -7.23 -6.90 -7.36
CA VAL A 313 -8.52 -6.59 -7.98
C VAL A 313 -9.57 -6.21 -6.94
N LEU A 314 -9.65 -6.93 -5.83
CA LEU A 314 -10.62 -6.68 -4.76
C LEU A 314 -10.40 -5.35 -4.06
N CYS A 315 -9.15 -4.92 -3.94
CA CYS A 315 -8.77 -3.69 -3.23
C CYS A 315 -8.61 -2.49 -4.17
N PHE A 316 -8.61 -2.67 -5.49
CA PHE A 316 -8.34 -1.59 -6.43
C PHE A 316 -9.40 -0.47 -6.31
N ILE A 317 -8.94 0.76 -6.10
CA ILE A 317 -9.79 1.94 -5.96
C ILE A 317 -9.49 2.88 -7.14
N PRO A 318 -10.36 2.97 -8.15
CA PRO A 318 -10.11 3.80 -9.32
C PRO A 318 -9.89 5.28 -9.00
N ASP A 319 -10.67 5.80 -8.05
CA ASP A 319 -10.61 7.19 -7.63
C ASP A 319 -10.53 7.27 -6.10
N PRO A 320 -9.32 7.23 -5.52
CA PRO A 320 -9.15 6.95 -4.10
C PRO A 320 -9.44 8.13 -3.19
N VAL A 321 -9.21 9.37 -3.63
CA VAL A 321 -9.38 10.55 -2.78
C VAL A 321 -9.97 11.67 -3.63
N GLN A 322 -11.14 12.16 -3.21
CA GLN A 322 -11.75 13.36 -3.74
C GLN A 322 -11.88 14.41 -2.63
N VAL A 323 -12.13 15.65 -3.01
CA VAL A 323 -12.34 16.77 -2.09
C VAL A 323 -13.80 17.16 -2.20
N TYR A 324 -14.51 17.16 -1.06
CA TYR A 324 -15.90 17.60 -0.93
C TYR A 324 -16.00 19.13 -1.04
#